data_AF-A8CTJ7-F1
#
_entry.id   AF-A8CTJ7-F1
#
_cell.length_a   1.000
_cell.length_b   1.000
_cell.length_c   1.000
_cell.angle_alpha   90.00
_cell.angle_beta   90.00
_cell.angle_gamma   90.00
#
_symmetry.space_group_name_H-M   'P 1'
#
loop_
_entity.id
_entity.type
_entity.pdbx_description
1 polymer ?
#
loop_
_entity_poly.entity_id
_entity_poly.type
_entity_poly.pdbx_seq_one_letter_code
_entity_poly.pdbx_strand_id
1 'polypeptide(L)' 'MKTPLTEAVSAADSQGRFLSSTEVQVAFGRFRQATSGLAAAKALSEKADSLASGAANAVYS' A
#
# COMPACT_ATOMS: atom_id res chain seq x y z
N MET A 1 8.53 -6.94 1.19
CA MET A 1 7.51 -6.11 1.89
C MET A 1 6.36 -7.01 2.31
N LYS A 2 5.92 -6.90 3.58
CA LYS A 2 4.71 -7.56 4.07
C LYS A 2 3.51 -6.64 3.85
N THR A 3 2.44 -7.17 3.28
CA THR A 3 1.16 -6.45 3.14
C THR A 3 0.12 -7.08 4.07
N PRO A 4 -0.95 -6.36 4.42
CA PRO A 4 -2.07 -6.93 5.19
C PRO A 4 -2.63 -8.25 4.61
N LEU A 5 -2.62 -8.41 3.28
CA LEU A 5 -3.10 -9.65 2.65
C LEU A 5 -2.11 -10.81 2.87
N THR A 6 -0.81 -10.54 2.72
CA THR A 6 0.20 -11.59 2.93
C THR A 6 0.28 -11.99 4.39
N GLU A 7 0.10 -11.07 5.34
CA GLU A 7 0.05 -11.39 6.77
C GLU A 7 -1.18 -12.23 7.12
N ALA A 8 -2.36 -11.89 6.58
CA ALA A 8 -3.58 -12.66 6.81
C ALA A 8 -3.47 -14.10 6.27
N VAL A 9 -2.91 -14.28 5.07
CA VAL A 9 -2.68 -15.61 4.47
C VAL A 9 -1.67 -16.40 5.30
N SER A 10 -0.52 -15.81 5.66
CA SER A 10 0.48 -16.50 6.48
C SER A 10 -0.05 -16.89 7.86
N ALA A 11 -0.88 -16.06 8.48
CA ALA A 11 -1.49 -16.36 9.77
C ALA A 11 -2.52 -17.51 9.67
N ALA A 12 -3.37 -17.49 8.65
CA ALA A 12 -4.36 -18.55 8.43
C ALA A 12 -3.71 -19.90 8.12
N ASP A 13 -2.68 -19.90 7.27
CA ASP A 13 -1.88 -21.08 6.93
C ASP A 13 -1.20 -21.68 8.18
N SER A 14 -0.52 -20.85 8.97
CA SER A 14 0.14 -21.29 10.21
C SER A 14 -0.83 -21.86 11.26
N GLN A 15 -2.11 -21.50 11.17
CA GLN A 15 -3.18 -21.96 12.06
C GLN A 15 -3.98 -23.14 11.47
N GLY A 16 -3.71 -23.56 10.24
CA GLY A 16 -4.45 -24.62 9.55
C GLY A 16 -5.92 -24.27 9.31
N ARG A 17 -6.26 -22.97 9.21
CA ARG A 17 -7.62 -22.49 8.99
C ARG A 17 -7.75 -21.69 7.70
N PHE A 18 -8.98 -21.53 7.24
CA PHE A 18 -9.29 -20.57 6.17
C PHE A 18 -9.26 -19.13 6.68
N LEU A 19 -9.22 -18.18 5.74
CA LEU A 19 -9.42 -16.77 6.06
C LEU A 19 -10.79 -16.55 6.70
N SER A 20 -10.82 -15.75 7.74
CA SER A 20 -12.03 -15.28 8.41
C SER A 20 -12.74 -14.23 7.56
N SER A 21 -14.02 -14.00 7.85
CA SER A 21 -14.80 -12.92 7.24
C SER A 21 -14.15 -11.54 7.43
N THR A 22 -13.52 -11.30 8.59
CA THR A 22 -12.79 -10.06 8.86
C THR A 22 -11.58 -9.89 7.96
N GLU A 23 -10.75 -10.93 7.79
CA GLU A 23 -9.58 -10.89 6.91
C GLU A 23 -9.97 -10.66 5.45
N VAL A 24 -11.05 -11.31 5.00
CA VAL A 24 -11.62 -11.10 3.66
C VAL A 24 -12.15 -9.67 3.49
N GLN A 25 -12.86 -9.13 4.49
CA GLN A 25 -13.38 -7.76 4.44
C GLN A 25 -12.24 -6.72 4.37
N VAL A 26 -11.14 -6.94 5.09
CA VAL A 26 -9.92 -6.11 4.99
C VAL A 26 -9.33 -6.18 3.59
N ALA A 27 -9.23 -7.38 3.00
CA ALA A 27 -8.74 -7.56 1.63
C ALA A 27 -9.58 -6.78 0.60
N PHE A 28 -10.91 -6.87 0.68
CA PHE A 28 -11.80 -6.11 -0.20
C PHE A 28 -11.75 -4.60 0.04
N GLY A 29 -11.57 -4.16 1.27
CA GLY A 29 -11.33 -2.75 1.58
C GLY A 29 -10.10 -2.21 0.85
N ARG A 30 -8.98 -2.93 0.92
CA ARG A 30 -7.75 -2.55 0.21
C ARG A 30 -7.89 -2.63 -1.31
N PHE A 31 -8.58 -3.66 -1.82
CA PHE A 31 -8.81 -3.79 -3.27
C PHE A 31 -9.58 -2.60 -3.83
N ARG A 32 -10.62 -2.11 -3.12
CA ARG A 32 -11.36 -0.91 -3.52
C ARG A 32 -10.49 0.35 -3.58
N GLN A 33 -9.49 0.47 -2.70
CA GLN A 33 -8.57 1.61 -2.67
C GLN A 33 -7.38 1.44 -3.64
N ALA A 34 -7.17 0.26 -4.22
CA ALA A 34 -5.99 -0.05 -5.02
C ALA A 34 -5.87 0.86 -6.25
N THR A 35 -6.98 1.18 -6.91
CA THR A 35 -6.99 2.04 -8.11
C THR A 35 -6.52 3.46 -7.79
N SER A 36 -7.07 4.08 -6.74
CA SER A 36 -6.65 5.43 -6.32
C SER A 36 -5.21 5.44 -5.80
N GLY A 37 -4.81 4.40 -5.08
CA GLY A 37 -3.43 4.23 -4.62
C GLY A 37 -2.44 4.11 -5.77
N LEU A 38 -2.78 3.35 -6.82
CA LEU A 38 -1.94 3.21 -8.01
C LEU A 38 -1.85 4.54 -8.79
N ALA A 39 -2.95 5.26 -8.93
CA ALA A 39 -2.94 6.58 -9.57
C ALA A 39 -2.04 7.57 -8.81
N ALA A 40 -2.14 7.62 -7.48
CA ALA A 40 -1.28 8.45 -6.64
C ALA A 40 0.19 8.05 -6.75
N ALA A 41 0.51 6.75 -6.75
CA ALA A 41 1.87 6.26 -6.90
C ALA A 41 2.48 6.63 -8.26
N LYS A 42 1.71 6.55 -9.34
CA LYS A 42 2.15 7.00 -10.67
C LYS A 42 2.42 8.50 -10.70
N ALA A 43 1.48 9.31 -10.20
CA ALA A 43 1.65 10.76 -10.14
C ALA A 43 2.86 11.17 -9.28
N LEU A 44 3.12 10.45 -8.18
CA LEU A 44 4.31 10.66 -7.36
C LEU A 44 5.59 10.31 -8.12
N SER A 45 5.59 9.19 -8.83
CA SER A 45 6.75 8.75 -9.62
C SER A 45 7.05 9.71 -10.77
N GLU A 46 6.03 10.20 -11.48
CA GLU A 46 6.18 11.18 -12.56
C GLU A 46 6.76 12.52 -12.08
N LYS A 47 6.48 12.90 -10.83
CA LYS A 47 6.90 14.17 -10.24
C LYS A 47 8.13 14.06 -9.34
N ALA A 48 8.71 12.86 -9.20
CA ALA A 48 9.72 12.55 -8.18
C ALA A 48 10.87 13.57 -8.13
N ASP A 49 11.47 13.90 -9.28
CA ASP A 49 12.63 14.80 -9.35
C ASP A 49 12.28 16.25 -8.95
N SER A 50 11.13 16.74 -9.40
CA SER A 50 10.65 18.08 -9.05
C SER A 50 10.31 18.21 -7.56
N LEU A 51 9.70 17.16 -6.98
CA LEU A 51 9.39 17.11 -5.56
C LEU A 51 10.67 17.04 -4.72
N ALA A 52 11.64 16.23 -5.14
CA ALA A 52 12.94 16.13 -4.47
C ALA A 52 13.72 17.45 -4.52
N SER A 53 13.79 18.07 -5.70
CA SER A 53 14.48 19.36 -5.90
C SER A 53 13.79 20.49 -5.13
N GLY A 54 12.45 20.54 -5.16
CA GLY A 54 11.67 21.51 -4.41
C GLY A 54 11.85 21.38 -2.90
N ALA A 55 11.89 20.14 -2.39
CA ALA A 55 12.17 19.87 -0.99
C ALA A 55 13.60 20.27 -0.58
N ALA A 56 14.60 20.00 -1.43
CA ALA A 56 15.98 20.41 -1.17
C ALA A 56 16.13 21.94 -1.15
N ASN A 57 15.54 22.64 -2.12
CA ASN A 57 15.55 24.10 -2.14
C ASN A 57 14.94 24.68 -0.87
N ALA A 58 13.78 24.18 -0.43
CA ALA A 58 13.12 24.64 0.80
C ALA A 58 13.96 24.45 2.07
N VAL A 59 14.99 23.61 2.05
CA VAL A 59 15.91 23.38 3.17
C VAL A 59 17.17 24.26 3.08
N TYR A 60 17.67 24.51 1.87
CA TYR A 60 18.99 25.15 1.66
C TYR A 60 18.94 26.63 1.23
N SER A 61 17.79 27.16 0.82
CA SER A 61 17.58 28.58 0.52
C SER A 61 17.07 29.35 1.75
#